data_AF-A0A4Q3Y3S5-F1
#
_entry.id   AF-A0A4Q3Y3S5-F1
#
_cell.length_a   1.000
_cell.length_b   1.000
_cell.length_c   1.000
_cell.angle_alpha   90.00
_cell.angle_beta   90.00
_cell.angle_gamma   90.00
#
_symmetry.space_group_name_H-M   'P 1'
#
loop_
_entity.id
_entity.type
_entity.pdbx_description
1 polymer ?
#
loop_
_entity_poly.entity_id
_entity_poly.type
_entity_poly.pdbx_seq_one_letter_code
_entity_poly.pdbx_strand_id
1 'polypeptide(L)'
;VCEDGKRKPCPPAAHDGATVLGEEQEKWLDQGLGGNAQWNLLAQQILVMPFDRRKADQTDPNLATDTWDGYRPARARLIESIRRHRLSNVVIASGDYHKHFAGTVPLREDDLDGDMVATEFLATSISTNGDGGPIEGHETLMRNNPHVALFEDQRGYQIFDITKERWLTEIKGLDQVSRRDGKLSTIASFAVTPDRAKLHKG
;
A
#
# COMPACT_ATOMS: atom_id res chain seq x y z
N VAL A 1 0.45 26.15 14.26
CA VAL A 1 0.50 24.67 14.21
C VAL A 1 -0.79 24.23 13.54
N CYS A 2 -0.71 23.69 12.32
CA CYS A 2 -1.86 23.00 11.74
C CYS A 2 -1.90 21.60 12.36
N GLU A 3 -3.09 21.12 12.69
CA GLU A 3 -3.29 19.83 13.36
C GLU A 3 -3.95 18.89 12.35
N ASP A 4 -3.17 17.94 11.85
CA ASP A 4 -3.73 16.86 11.06
C ASP A 4 -4.69 16.06 11.94
N GLY A 5 -5.88 15.81 11.39
CA GLY A 5 -6.90 14.97 12.00
C GLY A 5 -8.05 15.72 12.68
N LYS A 6 -7.91 16.96 13.19
CA LYS A 6 -9.05 17.71 13.76
C LYS A 6 -8.92 19.23 13.58
N ARG A 7 -9.92 19.82 12.91
CA ARG A 7 -10.27 21.26 12.79
C ARG A 7 -9.52 22.16 11.80
N LYS A 8 -8.26 21.93 11.41
CA LYS A 8 -7.59 22.79 10.40
C LYS A 8 -6.68 21.98 9.47
N PRO A 9 -7.12 21.66 8.24
CA PRO A 9 -6.25 21.01 7.26
C PRO A 9 -5.05 21.93 6.97
N CYS A 10 -3.86 21.34 6.93
CA CYS A 10 -2.64 22.05 6.56
C CYS A 10 -2.71 22.49 5.08
N PRO A 11 -2.21 23.70 4.73
CA PRO A 11 -2.06 24.07 3.34
C PRO A 11 -1.02 23.16 2.66
N PRO A 12 -1.13 22.86 1.36
CA PRO A 12 -0.21 21.96 0.65
C PRO A 12 1.27 22.28 0.87
N ALA A 13 1.63 23.57 0.91
CA ALA A 13 3.00 24.04 1.15
C ALA A 13 3.56 23.71 2.55
N ALA A 14 2.71 23.44 3.54
CA ALA A 14 3.16 22.98 4.86
C ALA A 14 3.68 21.54 4.84
N HIS A 15 3.40 20.78 3.77
CA HIS A 15 3.91 19.42 3.57
C HIS A 15 5.20 19.37 2.74
N ASP A 16 5.69 20.49 2.20
CA ASP A 16 6.87 20.53 1.33
C ASP A 16 8.15 20.01 2.03
N GLY A 17 8.20 20.09 3.36
CA GLY A 17 9.25 19.51 4.21
C GLY A 17 8.81 18.27 5.01
N ALA A 18 7.60 17.76 4.80
CA ALA A 18 7.12 16.59 5.52
C ALA A 18 7.93 15.35 5.08
N THR A 19 8.37 14.59 6.07
CA THR A 19 9.09 13.33 5.86
C THR A 19 8.54 12.28 6.81
N VAL A 20 8.45 11.06 6.30
CA VAL A 20 8.10 9.86 7.08
C VAL A 20 9.34 9.11 7.56
N LEU A 21 10.48 9.28 6.86
CA LEU A 21 11.74 8.56 7.14
C LEU A 21 12.83 9.48 7.75
N GLY A 22 12.83 10.76 7.41
CA GLY A 22 13.96 11.66 7.64
C GLY A 22 15.08 11.49 6.60
N GLU A 23 15.92 12.52 6.44
CA GLU A 23 16.96 12.56 5.40
C GLU A 23 17.95 11.39 5.49
N GLU A 24 18.37 11.03 6.71
CA GLU A 24 19.35 9.96 6.93
C GLU A 24 18.81 8.60 6.44
N GLN A 25 17.56 8.27 6.79
CA GLN A 25 16.95 7.02 6.38
C GLN A 25 16.57 7.02 4.89
N GLU A 26 16.14 8.16 4.33
CA GLU A 26 15.92 8.29 2.87
C GLU A 26 17.22 8.02 2.08
N LYS A 27 18.34 8.58 2.53
CA LYS A 27 19.66 8.36 1.92
C LYS A 27 20.14 6.92 2.06
N TRP A 28 19.99 6.33 3.24
CA TRP A 28 20.31 4.93 3.49
C TRP A 28 19.51 4.00 2.56
N LEU A 29 18.19 4.26 2.44
CA LEU A 29 17.31 3.48 1.59
C LEU A 29 17.69 3.61 0.11
N ASP A 30 17.96 4.84 -0.34
CA ASP A 30 18.41 5.09 -1.72
C ASP A 30 19.69 4.33 -2.06
N GLN A 31 20.66 4.29 -1.15
CA GLN A 31 21.89 3.54 -1.34
C GLN A 31 21.64 2.03 -1.38
N GLY A 32 20.78 1.52 -0.51
CA GLY A 32 20.40 0.10 -0.48
C GLY A 32 19.72 -0.37 -1.76
N LEU A 33 18.84 0.47 -2.33
CA LEU A 33 18.15 0.19 -3.60
C LEU A 33 19.09 0.11 -4.81
N GLY A 34 20.31 0.67 -4.71
CA GLY A 34 21.33 0.58 -5.75
C GLY A 34 22.05 -0.79 -5.85
N GLY A 35 21.66 -1.77 -5.04
CA GLY A 35 22.22 -3.13 -5.06
C GLY A 35 21.80 -3.97 -6.27
N ASN A 36 22.29 -5.21 -6.34
CA ASN A 36 22.00 -6.18 -7.43
C ASN A 36 21.10 -7.35 -6.98
N ALA A 37 20.23 -7.11 -5.99
CA ALA A 37 19.33 -8.14 -5.47
C ALA A 37 18.25 -8.52 -6.50
N GLN A 38 17.87 -9.81 -6.50
CA GLN A 38 16.79 -10.32 -7.36
C GLN A 38 15.42 -9.72 -7.03
N TRP A 39 15.21 -9.37 -5.76
CA TRP A 39 14.02 -8.70 -5.23
C TRP A 39 14.42 -7.63 -4.22
N ASN A 40 13.69 -6.53 -4.20
CA ASN A 40 13.81 -5.47 -3.20
C ASN A 40 12.53 -5.44 -2.36
N LEU A 41 12.62 -5.87 -1.09
CA LEU A 41 11.49 -5.81 -0.15
C LEU A 41 11.59 -4.57 0.72
N LEU A 42 10.56 -3.73 0.69
CA LEU A 42 10.36 -2.65 1.65
C LEU A 42 9.32 -3.08 2.70
N ALA A 43 9.80 -3.56 3.84
CA ALA A 43 8.95 -3.88 4.99
C ALA A 43 8.77 -2.63 5.85
N GLN A 44 7.54 -2.12 5.95
CA GLN A 44 7.25 -0.83 6.59
C GLN A 44 5.81 -0.79 7.14
N GLN A 45 5.42 0.31 7.77
CA GLN A 45 4.23 0.37 8.64
C GLN A 45 2.93 0.73 7.90
N ILE A 46 2.93 1.75 7.05
CA ILE A 46 1.71 2.47 6.61
C ILE A 46 1.57 2.49 5.08
N LEU A 47 0.35 2.51 4.55
CA LEU A 47 0.07 2.40 3.11
C LEU A 47 0.86 3.40 2.24
N VAL A 48 1.58 2.91 1.24
CA VAL A 48 2.40 3.71 0.30
C VAL A 48 1.60 4.17 -0.91
N MET A 49 0.92 3.25 -1.60
CA MET A 49 0.10 3.56 -2.77
C MET A 49 -0.99 4.58 -2.39
N PRO A 50 -1.30 5.54 -3.29
CA PRO A 50 -2.36 6.51 -3.00
C PRO A 50 -3.70 5.80 -2.83
N PHE A 51 -4.52 6.27 -1.90
CA PHE A 51 -5.85 5.69 -1.71
C PHE A 51 -6.91 6.76 -1.43
N ASP A 52 -7.70 7.04 -2.46
CA ASP A 52 -8.78 8.02 -2.43
C ASP A 52 -10.08 7.42 -1.88
N ARG A 53 -10.48 7.92 -0.71
CA ARG A 53 -11.64 7.44 0.05
C ARG A 53 -12.89 8.28 -0.22
N ARG A 54 -12.89 9.08 -1.28
CA ARG A 54 -14.07 9.87 -1.67
C ARG A 54 -15.29 8.98 -1.83
N LYS A 55 -16.38 9.40 -1.20
CA LYS A 55 -17.71 8.84 -1.44
C LYS A 55 -18.27 9.37 -2.77
N ALA A 56 -19.30 8.71 -3.28
CA ALA A 56 -19.89 9.03 -4.59
C ALA A 56 -20.48 10.46 -4.68
N ASP A 57 -20.82 11.07 -3.53
CA ASP A 57 -21.37 12.42 -3.41
C ASP A 57 -20.29 13.49 -3.15
N GLN A 58 -19.01 13.12 -3.13
CA GLN A 58 -17.90 14.03 -2.84
C GLN A 58 -17.07 14.34 -4.09
N THR A 59 -16.67 15.60 -4.26
CA THR A 59 -15.81 16.05 -5.38
C THR A 59 -14.34 16.08 -5.00
N ASP A 60 -14.01 16.49 -3.77
CA ASP A 60 -12.63 16.72 -3.33
C ASP A 60 -12.00 15.45 -2.77
N PRO A 61 -10.76 15.07 -3.17
CA PRO A 61 -10.08 13.87 -2.71
C PRO A 61 -10.09 13.72 -1.18
N ASN A 62 -10.36 12.50 -0.70
CA ASN A 62 -10.36 12.20 0.74
C ASN A 62 -9.20 11.25 1.06
N LEU A 63 -8.05 11.85 1.30
CA LEU A 63 -6.81 11.14 1.56
C LEU A 63 -6.56 10.97 3.06
N ALA A 64 -5.88 9.89 3.45
CA ALA A 64 -5.52 9.63 4.84
C ALA A 64 -4.18 10.29 5.19
N THR A 65 -4.18 11.22 6.14
CA THR A 65 -2.94 11.92 6.56
C THR A 65 -1.97 11.02 7.32
N ASP A 66 -2.46 9.94 7.94
CA ASP A 66 -1.65 8.93 8.63
C ASP A 66 -1.26 7.76 7.69
N THR A 67 -0.94 8.09 6.45
CA THR A 67 -0.40 7.19 5.42
C THR A 67 0.59 8.00 4.57
N TRP A 68 1.22 7.40 3.56
CA TRP A 68 2.07 8.18 2.66
C TRP A 68 1.32 9.24 1.86
N ASP A 69 -0.02 9.23 1.82
CA ASP A 69 -0.81 10.34 1.28
C ASP A 69 -0.69 11.64 2.10
N GLY A 70 -0.34 11.57 3.39
CA GLY A 70 0.02 12.75 4.19
C GLY A 70 1.45 13.26 3.92
N TYR A 71 2.27 12.46 3.25
CA TYR A 71 3.71 12.69 3.03
C TYR A 71 4.07 12.60 1.54
N ARG A 72 3.23 13.17 0.66
CA ARG A 72 3.37 13.07 -0.81
C ARG A 72 4.76 13.46 -1.33
N PRO A 73 5.44 14.52 -0.83
CA PRO A 73 6.80 14.82 -1.26
C PRO A 73 7.80 13.71 -0.91
N ALA A 74 7.66 13.06 0.25
CA ALA A 74 8.49 11.90 0.61
C ALA A 74 8.20 10.69 -0.28
N ARG A 75 6.92 10.42 -0.58
CA ARG A 75 6.52 9.37 -1.53
C ARG A 75 7.15 9.60 -2.91
N ALA A 76 7.10 10.85 -3.41
CA ALA A 76 7.72 11.21 -4.68
C ALA A 76 9.23 10.95 -4.71
N ARG A 77 9.95 11.21 -3.60
CA ARG A 77 11.38 10.89 -3.49
C ARG A 77 11.66 9.38 -3.48
N LEU A 78 10.83 8.59 -2.81
CA LEU A 78 10.90 7.12 -2.87
C LEU A 78 10.69 6.61 -4.30
N ILE A 79 9.62 7.06 -4.96
CA ILE A 79 9.32 6.71 -6.35
C ILE A 79 10.49 7.08 -7.27
N GLU A 80 11.06 8.27 -7.10
CA GLU A 80 12.22 8.72 -7.89
C GLU A 80 13.47 7.88 -7.62
N SER A 81 13.72 7.46 -6.38
CA SER A 81 14.82 6.54 -6.06
C SER A 81 14.67 5.21 -6.82
N ILE A 82 13.50 4.59 -6.75
CA ILE A 82 13.18 3.34 -7.46
C ILE A 82 13.39 3.51 -8.98
N ARG A 83 12.88 4.61 -9.53
CA ARG A 83 13.00 4.94 -10.96
C ARG A 83 14.46 5.16 -11.39
N ARG A 84 15.23 5.91 -10.60
CA ARG A 84 16.64 6.25 -10.88
C ARG A 84 17.53 5.00 -10.88
N HIS A 85 17.26 4.05 -9.99
CA HIS A 85 17.90 2.73 -9.98
C HIS A 85 17.33 1.75 -11.02
N ARG A 86 16.30 2.15 -11.78
CA ARG A 86 15.64 1.35 -12.82
C ARG A 86 15.12 0.01 -12.32
N LEU A 87 14.60 0.00 -11.10
CA LEU A 87 14.07 -1.22 -10.49
C LEU A 87 12.66 -1.51 -10.99
N SER A 88 12.39 -2.78 -11.25
CA SER A 88 11.07 -3.33 -11.58
C SER A 88 10.59 -4.39 -10.59
N ASN A 89 11.46 -4.73 -9.62
CA ASN A 89 11.35 -5.85 -8.68
C ASN A 89 11.17 -5.40 -7.23
N VAL A 90 10.49 -4.26 -7.02
CA VAL A 90 10.20 -3.73 -5.69
C VAL A 90 8.85 -4.23 -5.20
N VAL A 91 8.84 -4.86 -4.04
CA VAL A 91 7.65 -5.30 -3.31
C VAL A 91 7.62 -4.58 -1.98
N ILE A 92 6.49 -3.98 -1.64
CA ILE A 92 6.26 -3.27 -0.39
C ILE A 92 5.33 -4.12 0.47
N ALA A 93 5.71 -4.35 1.73
CA ALA A 93 4.90 -5.05 2.72
C ALA A 93 4.55 -4.09 3.85
N SER A 94 3.25 -3.92 4.10
CA SER A 94 2.70 -2.86 4.94
C SER A 94 1.70 -3.42 5.96
N GLY A 95 1.31 -2.63 6.97
CA GLY A 95 0.27 -2.97 7.93
C GLY A 95 -0.60 -1.76 8.31
N ASP A 96 -0.93 -1.62 9.60
CA ASP A 96 -1.60 -0.47 10.22
C ASP A 96 -3.07 -0.21 9.81
N TYR A 97 -3.42 -0.28 8.52
CA TYR A 97 -4.76 0.09 8.02
C TYR A 97 -5.89 -0.88 8.45
N HIS A 98 -5.55 -2.00 9.09
CA HIS A 98 -6.46 -3.05 9.57
C HIS A 98 -7.36 -3.67 8.49
N LYS A 99 -6.96 -3.56 7.22
CA LYS A 99 -7.63 -4.15 6.06
C LYS A 99 -6.58 -4.71 5.14
N HIS A 100 -6.90 -5.77 4.41
CA HIS A 100 -6.00 -6.28 3.39
C HIS A 100 -6.02 -5.36 2.18
N PHE A 101 -4.84 -5.07 1.64
CA PHE A 101 -4.69 -4.52 0.30
C PHE A 101 -3.74 -5.37 -0.53
N ALA A 102 -4.00 -5.37 -1.84
CA ALA A 102 -3.02 -5.71 -2.86
C ALA A 102 -3.18 -4.74 -4.02
N GLY A 103 -2.09 -4.13 -4.48
CA GLY A 103 -2.14 -3.15 -5.56
C GLY A 103 -0.75 -2.73 -6.01
N THR A 104 -0.70 -1.71 -6.86
CA THR A 104 0.55 -1.14 -7.37
C THR A 104 0.72 0.32 -6.95
N VAL A 105 1.98 0.73 -6.76
CA VAL A 105 2.32 2.15 -6.58
C VAL A 105 2.51 2.76 -7.96
N PRO A 106 1.67 3.74 -8.38
CA PRO A 106 1.81 4.40 -9.66
C PRO A 106 3.04 5.32 -9.65
N LEU A 107 3.69 5.44 -10.82
CA LEU A 107 4.80 6.38 -11.04
C LEU A 107 4.33 7.83 -10.87
N ARG A 108 3.09 8.11 -11.25
CA ARG A 108 2.49 9.44 -11.22
C ARG A 108 1.14 9.39 -10.52
N GLU A 109 0.93 10.31 -9.58
CA GLU A 109 -0.34 10.35 -8.83
C GLU A 109 -1.53 10.89 -9.64
N ASP A 110 -1.27 11.61 -10.73
CA ASP A 110 -2.30 12.08 -11.66
C ASP A 110 -2.62 11.06 -12.78
N ASP A 111 -1.94 9.92 -12.80
CA ASP A 111 -2.12 8.84 -13.76
C ASP A 111 -2.08 7.47 -13.04
N LEU A 112 -3.18 7.18 -12.34
CA LEU A 112 -3.33 5.97 -11.51
C LEU A 112 -3.40 4.67 -12.31
N ASP A 113 -3.57 4.73 -13.63
CA ASP A 113 -3.61 3.56 -14.54
C ASP A 113 -2.35 3.43 -15.41
N GLY A 114 -1.38 4.33 -15.22
CA GLY A 114 -0.17 4.41 -16.01
C GLY A 114 0.92 3.43 -15.60
N ASP A 115 2.17 3.88 -15.71
CA ASP A 115 3.32 3.08 -15.30
C ASP A 115 3.39 2.91 -13.78
N MET A 116 3.74 1.71 -13.34
CA MET A 116 3.84 1.36 -11.92
C MET A 116 5.31 1.16 -11.52
N VAL A 117 5.68 1.55 -10.31
CA VAL A 117 7.07 1.45 -9.81
C VAL A 117 7.28 0.34 -8.79
N ALA A 118 6.23 -0.07 -8.08
CA ALA A 118 6.29 -1.13 -7.08
C ALA A 118 4.94 -1.84 -6.97
N THR A 119 4.96 -3.04 -6.42
CA THR A 119 3.75 -3.71 -5.92
C THR A 119 3.68 -3.52 -4.41
N GLU A 120 2.48 -3.39 -3.86
CA GLU A 120 2.26 -3.26 -2.43
C GLU A 120 1.23 -4.28 -1.93
N PHE A 121 1.59 -4.96 -0.84
CA PHE A 121 0.75 -5.87 -0.10
C PHE A 121 0.65 -5.36 1.34
N LEU A 122 -0.53 -4.84 1.70
CA LEU A 122 -0.82 -4.42 3.06
C LEU A 122 -1.57 -5.54 3.76
N ALA A 123 -1.00 -6.08 4.84
CA ALA A 123 -1.66 -7.05 5.66
C ALA A 123 -2.67 -6.38 6.58
N THR A 124 -3.85 -7.00 6.72
CA THR A 124 -4.85 -6.63 7.73
C THR A 124 -4.28 -6.75 9.16
N SER A 125 -5.11 -6.42 10.14
CA SER A 125 -4.81 -6.69 11.55
C SER A 125 -5.01 -8.17 11.91
N ILE A 126 -4.26 -8.64 12.90
CA ILE A 126 -4.52 -9.95 13.51
C ILE A 126 -5.93 -9.99 14.13
N SER A 127 -6.35 -8.92 14.83
CA SER A 127 -7.66 -8.88 15.49
C SER A 127 -8.30 -7.50 15.64
N THR A 128 -7.58 -6.40 15.35
CA THR A 128 -8.13 -5.04 15.52
C THR A 128 -9.36 -4.84 14.63
N ASN A 129 -10.38 -4.15 15.16
CA ASN A 129 -11.70 -3.94 14.55
C ASN A 129 -12.60 -5.19 14.45
N GLY A 130 -12.21 -6.32 15.05
CA GLY A 130 -13.08 -7.50 15.20
C GLY A 130 -13.27 -8.28 13.90
N ASP A 131 -14.41 -8.95 13.75
CA ASP A 131 -14.64 -9.97 12.72
C ASP A 131 -14.50 -9.42 11.29
N GLY A 132 -14.75 -8.13 11.09
CA GLY A 132 -14.76 -7.55 9.75
C GLY A 132 -16.09 -7.74 9.02
N GLY A 133 -16.09 -7.48 7.72
CA GLY A 133 -17.28 -7.68 6.90
C GLY A 133 -17.30 -6.88 5.61
N PRO A 134 -18.48 -6.74 4.98
CA PRO A 134 -18.65 -5.94 3.78
C PRO A 134 -18.23 -4.49 3.99
N ILE A 135 -17.49 -3.94 3.03
CA ILE A 135 -17.06 -2.54 3.04
C ILE A 135 -18.12 -1.67 2.37
N GLU A 136 -18.65 -0.70 3.11
CA GLU A 136 -19.59 0.28 2.56
C GLU A 136 -18.95 1.09 1.42
N GLY A 137 -19.63 1.17 0.27
CA GLY A 137 -19.14 1.93 -0.88
C GLY A 137 -17.94 1.31 -1.59
N HIS A 138 -17.66 0.02 -1.37
CA HIS A 138 -16.51 -0.69 -1.94
C HIS A 138 -16.34 -0.46 -3.45
N GLU A 139 -17.41 -0.58 -4.25
CA GLU A 139 -17.33 -0.35 -5.70
C GLU A 139 -16.86 1.06 -6.07
N THR A 140 -17.27 2.08 -5.31
CA THR A 140 -16.80 3.45 -5.52
C THR A 140 -15.34 3.61 -5.13
N LEU A 141 -14.93 3.00 -4.02
CA LEU A 141 -13.52 3.01 -3.61
C LEU A 141 -12.63 2.33 -4.66
N MET A 142 -13.04 1.17 -5.19
CA MET A 142 -12.28 0.47 -6.23
C MET A 142 -12.25 1.26 -7.54
N ARG A 143 -13.36 1.92 -7.92
CA ARG A 143 -13.41 2.79 -9.10
C ARG A 143 -12.50 4.03 -8.98
N ASN A 144 -12.37 4.59 -7.78
CA ASN A 144 -11.49 5.74 -7.55
C ASN A 144 -10.00 5.34 -7.55
N ASN A 145 -9.69 4.05 -7.35
CA ASN A 145 -8.34 3.54 -7.14
C ASN A 145 -8.08 2.33 -8.06
N PRO A 146 -7.98 2.53 -9.37
CA PRO A 146 -7.93 1.43 -10.33
C PRO A 146 -6.62 0.62 -10.28
N HIS A 147 -5.57 1.16 -9.67
CA HIS A 147 -4.32 0.46 -9.31
C HIS A 147 -4.45 -0.52 -8.14
N VAL A 148 -5.57 -0.51 -7.41
CA VAL A 148 -5.84 -1.43 -6.30
C VAL A 148 -6.56 -2.66 -6.84
N ALA A 149 -5.98 -3.84 -6.63
CA ALA A 149 -6.53 -5.11 -7.08
C ALA A 149 -7.39 -5.80 -6.01
N LEU A 150 -7.14 -5.51 -4.73
CA LEU A 150 -7.88 -6.05 -3.59
C LEU A 150 -7.94 -5.04 -2.45
N PHE A 151 -9.13 -4.94 -1.83
CA PHE A 151 -9.36 -4.22 -0.59
C PHE A 151 -10.41 -4.98 0.22
N GLU A 152 -10.00 -5.62 1.33
CA GLU A 152 -10.86 -6.52 2.12
C GLU A 152 -10.74 -6.27 3.62
N ASP A 153 -11.85 -6.45 4.34
CA ASP A 153 -11.95 -6.15 5.77
C ASP A 153 -12.02 -7.41 6.63
N GLN A 154 -11.48 -8.55 6.17
CA GLN A 154 -11.27 -9.72 7.03
C GLN A 154 -9.95 -9.61 7.80
N ARG A 155 -9.89 -10.24 8.98
CA ARG A 155 -8.67 -10.38 9.78
C ARG A 155 -7.81 -11.54 9.29
N GLY A 156 -6.53 -11.54 9.61
CA GLY A 156 -5.61 -12.59 9.17
C GLY A 156 -4.21 -12.07 8.90
N TYR A 157 -3.56 -12.62 7.88
CA TYR A 157 -2.15 -12.37 7.56
C TYR A 157 -1.85 -12.69 6.10
N GLN A 158 -0.63 -12.42 5.65
CA GLN A 158 -0.19 -12.74 4.29
C GLN A 158 1.02 -13.66 4.34
N ILE A 159 1.11 -14.57 3.38
CA ILE A 159 2.26 -15.47 3.21
C ILE A 159 2.93 -15.10 1.88
N PHE A 160 4.25 -14.88 1.92
CA PHE A 160 5.06 -14.67 0.72
C PHE A 160 5.91 -15.92 0.44
N ASP A 161 5.68 -16.52 -0.73
CA ASP A 161 6.53 -17.57 -1.30
C ASP A 161 7.38 -16.94 -2.41
N ILE A 162 8.70 -16.89 -2.19
CA ILE A 162 9.62 -16.07 -2.98
C ILE A 162 10.65 -16.96 -3.64
N THR A 163 10.65 -16.92 -4.97
CA THR A 163 11.63 -17.57 -5.85
C THR A 163 12.38 -16.52 -6.65
N LYS A 164 13.34 -16.93 -7.49
CA LYS A 164 14.02 -15.96 -8.37
C LYS A 164 13.08 -15.41 -9.45
N GLU A 165 12.17 -16.25 -9.91
CA GLU A 165 11.29 -15.98 -11.06
C GLU A 165 9.95 -15.36 -10.63
N ARG A 166 9.52 -15.58 -9.39
CA ARG A 166 8.18 -15.20 -8.92
C ARG A 166 8.15 -14.88 -7.44
N TRP A 167 7.40 -13.84 -7.10
CA TRP A 167 6.87 -13.57 -5.78
C TRP A 167 5.40 -13.94 -5.75
N LEU A 168 5.00 -14.94 -4.96
CA LEU A 168 3.60 -15.30 -4.75
C LEU A 168 3.16 -14.85 -3.36
N THR A 169 2.10 -14.05 -3.32
CA THR A 169 1.44 -13.64 -2.09
C THR A 169 0.11 -14.36 -1.96
N GLU A 170 -0.07 -15.12 -0.88
CA GLU A 170 -1.37 -15.63 -0.45
C GLU A 170 -1.94 -14.76 0.67
N ILE A 171 -3.15 -14.25 0.48
CA ILE A 171 -3.85 -13.45 1.46
C ILE A 171 -4.75 -14.37 2.28
N LYS A 172 -4.43 -14.55 3.56
CA LYS A 172 -5.15 -15.43 4.47
C LYS A 172 -6.15 -14.62 5.29
N GLY A 173 -7.42 -14.99 5.18
CA GLY A 173 -8.53 -14.38 5.90
C GLY A 173 -9.21 -15.35 6.86
N LEU A 174 -9.58 -14.86 8.03
CA LEU A 174 -10.47 -15.50 8.99
C LEU A 174 -11.90 -14.98 8.79
N ASP A 175 -12.89 -15.86 8.91
CA ASP A 175 -14.30 -15.48 8.90
C ASP A 175 -14.73 -14.74 10.18
N GLN A 176 -14.08 -15.01 11.31
CA GLN A 176 -14.28 -14.33 12.59
C GLN A 176 -13.03 -14.45 13.49
N VAL A 177 -12.88 -13.49 14.40
CA VAL A 177 -11.87 -13.47 15.48
C VAL A 177 -12.48 -13.25 16.86
N SER A 178 -13.77 -12.94 16.93
CA SER A 178 -14.53 -12.78 18.18
C SER A 178 -14.69 -14.10 18.95
N ARG A 179 -14.41 -15.23 18.30
CA ARG A 179 -14.43 -16.59 18.86
C ARG A 179 -13.18 -17.37 18.44
N ARG A 180 -12.84 -18.42 19.22
CA ARG A 180 -11.60 -19.20 19.05
C ARG A 180 -11.61 -20.17 17.87
N ASP A 181 -12.73 -20.32 17.18
CA ASP A 181 -12.99 -21.32 16.13
C ASP A 181 -13.15 -20.70 14.72
N GLY A 182 -12.62 -19.49 14.52
CA GLY A 182 -12.55 -18.86 13.20
C GLY A 182 -11.86 -19.75 12.18
N LYS A 183 -12.41 -19.82 10.97
CA LYS A 183 -11.93 -20.63 9.86
C LYS A 183 -11.01 -19.80 8.97
N LEU A 184 -9.76 -20.26 8.86
CA LEU A 184 -8.78 -19.67 7.97
C LEU A 184 -9.03 -20.14 6.52
N SER A 185 -8.97 -19.21 5.57
CA SER A 185 -9.00 -19.51 4.14
C SER A 185 -8.07 -18.58 3.36
N THR A 186 -7.68 -18.96 2.13
CA THR A 186 -7.04 -18.03 1.20
C THR A 186 -8.12 -17.23 0.49
N ILE A 187 -8.18 -15.92 0.72
CA ILE A 187 -9.21 -15.06 0.12
C ILE A 187 -8.81 -14.58 -1.28
N ALA A 188 -7.50 -14.46 -1.53
CA ALA A 188 -6.93 -14.18 -2.84
C ALA A 188 -5.45 -14.57 -2.89
N SER A 189 -4.95 -14.77 -4.10
CA SER A 189 -3.53 -14.97 -4.37
C SER A 189 -3.07 -14.07 -5.52
N PHE A 190 -1.87 -13.51 -5.40
CA PHE A 190 -1.28 -12.64 -6.42
C PHE A 190 0.17 -13.02 -6.68
N ALA A 191 0.52 -13.15 -7.96
CA ALA A 191 1.89 -13.36 -8.42
C ALA A 191 2.47 -12.06 -9.00
N VAL A 192 3.75 -11.83 -8.76
CA VAL A 192 4.56 -10.75 -9.35
C VAL A 192 5.82 -11.38 -9.93
N THR A 193 6.23 -10.90 -11.10
CA THR A 193 7.49 -11.28 -11.75
C THR A 193 8.51 -10.13 -11.64
N PRO A 194 9.82 -10.39 -11.61
CA PRO A 194 10.81 -9.36 -11.32
C PRO A 194 10.98 -8.33 -12.43
N ASP A 195 10.46 -8.58 -13.64
CA ASP A 195 10.58 -7.70 -14.81
C ASP A 195 9.58 -6.55 -14.81
N ARG A 196 8.53 -6.59 -13.96
CA ARG A 196 7.51 -5.55 -13.93
C ARG A 196 6.79 -5.47 -12.59
N ALA A 197 6.54 -4.25 -12.13
CA ALA A 197 5.66 -3.98 -10.99
C ALA A 197 4.19 -4.19 -11.38
N LYS A 198 3.76 -5.45 -11.49
CA LYS A 198 2.40 -5.82 -11.88
C LYS A 198 1.90 -7.03 -11.12
N LEU A 199 0.63 -6.99 -10.70
CA LEU A 199 -0.05 -8.12 -10.08
C LEU A 199 -0.72 -8.98 -11.14
N HIS A 200 -0.55 -10.30 -11.00
CA HIS A 200 -1.26 -11.32 -11.75
C HIS A 200 -2.09 -12.13 -10.76
N LYS A 201 -3.39 -12.36 -11.04
CA LYS A 201 -4.18 -13.29 -10.20
C LYS A 201 -3.53 -14.67 -10.25
N GLY A 202 -3.25 -15.21 -9.06
CA GLY A 202 -2.63 -16.52 -8.86
C GLY A 202 -3.59 -17.68 -8.97
#